data_AF-A0A938M7V9-F1
#
_entry.id   AF-A0A938M7V9-F1
#
_cell.length_a   1.000
_cell.length_b   1.000
_cell.length_c   1.000
_cell.angle_alpha   90.00
_cell.angle_beta   90.00
_cell.angle_gamma   90.00
#
_symmetry.space_group_name_H-M   'P 1'
#
loop_
_entity.id
_entity.type
_entity.pdbx_description
1 polymer ?
#
loop_
_entity_poly.entity_id
_entity_poly.type
_entity_poly.pdbx_seq_one_letter_code
_entity_poly.pdbx_strand_id
1 'polypeptide(L)'
;MEIAYSVNGVPIRLTEERWEHIVGNKPYMVSYYQETLQAIENPTWVLRGYAGALIAVLSLGRGSYLHVVYRELGPGDGFVLTAFLSRKVNRRKIVWPERS
;
A
#
# COMPACT_ATOMS: atom_id res chain seq x y z
N MET A 1 2.60 -15.11 -7.35
CA MET A 1 2.98 -13.67 -7.49
C MET A 1 1.81 -12.92 -8.08
N GLU A 2 1.38 -11.84 -7.42
CA GLU A 2 0.27 -10.99 -7.88
C GLU A 2 0.78 -9.59 -8.27
N ILE A 3 0.06 -8.92 -9.16
CA ILE A 3 0.35 -7.55 -9.61
C ILE A 3 -0.91 -6.71 -9.42
N ALA A 4 -0.75 -5.57 -8.76
CA ALA A 4 -1.77 -4.54 -8.63
C ALA A 4 -1.26 -3.25 -9.27
N TYR A 5 -2.12 -2.47 -9.92
CA TYR A 5 -1.72 -1.22 -10.57
C TYR A 5 -1.91 -0.03 -9.62
N SER A 6 -0.89 0.80 -9.45
CA SER A 6 -1.02 2.00 -8.62
C SER A 6 -1.94 3.05 -9.26
N VAL A 7 -2.29 4.10 -8.49
CA VAL A 7 -3.02 5.27 -9.02
C VAL A 7 -2.29 5.99 -10.16
N ASN A 8 -0.99 5.76 -10.32
CA ASN A 8 -0.18 6.28 -11.43
C ASN A 8 -0.13 5.32 -12.63
N GLY A 9 -0.84 4.19 -12.59
CA GLY A 9 -0.82 3.15 -13.61
C GLY A 9 0.43 2.27 -13.58
N VAL A 10 1.26 2.36 -12.54
CA VAL A 10 2.50 1.57 -12.43
C VAL A 10 2.17 0.19 -11.86
N PRO A 11 2.62 -0.92 -12.47
CA PRO A 11 2.43 -2.25 -11.90
C PRO A 11 3.29 -2.43 -10.64
N ILE A 12 2.65 -2.79 -9.54
CA ILE A 12 3.27 -3.06 -8.25
C ILE A 12 3.18 -4.56 -7.96
N ARG A 13 4.31 -5.23 -7.91
CA ARG A 13 4.37 -6.66 -7.61
C ARG A 13 4.35 -6.95 -6.12
N LEU A 14 3.55 -7.93 -5.75
CA LEU A 14 3.56 -8.59 -4.46
C LEU A 14 4.00 -10.04 -4.66
N THR A 15 5.27 -10.33 -4.37
CA THR A 15 5.81 -11.69 -4.43
C THR A 15 5.41 -12.48 -3.19
N GLU A 16 5.35 -13.81 -3.31
CA GLU A 16 5.05 -14.71 -2.18
C GLU A 16 6.09 -14.56 -1.06
N GLU A 17 7.39 -14.55 -1.39
CA GLU A 17 8.45 -14.29 -0.39
C GLU A 17 8.22 -12.97 0.36
N ARG A 18 7.79 -11.92 -0.34
CA ARG A 18 7.56 -10.63 0.30
C ARG A 18 6.31 -10.66 1.19
N TRP A 19 5.27 -11.36 0.76
CA TRP A 19 4.07 -11.57 1.57
C TRP A 19 4.36 -12.40 2.83
N GLU A 20 5.10 -13.51 2.69
CA GLU A 20 5.55 -14.35 3.79
C GLU A 20 6.39 -13.53 4.78
N HIS A 21 7.28 -12.65 4.30
CA HIS A 21 8.03 -11.76 5.17
C HIS A 21 7.12 -10.77 5.93
N ILE A 22 6.09 -10.21 5.30
CA ILE A 22 5.13 -9.30 5.95
C ILE A 22 4.37 -10.05 7.04
N VAL A 23 3.80 -11.20 6.70
CA VAL A 23 3.02 -12.05 7.63
C VAL A 23 3.88 -12.61 8.75
N GLY A 24 5.10 -13.06 8.46
CA GLY A 24 6.03 -13.57 9.46
C GLY A 24 6.36 -12.54 10.54
N ASN A 25 6.44 -11.26 10.17
CA ASN A 25 6.60 -10.16 11.12
C ASN A 25 5.28 -9.66 11.72
N LYS A 26 4.15 -9.88 11.03
CA LYS A 26 2.81 -9.37 11.38
C LYS A 26 1.75 -10.44 11.08
N PRO A 27 1.57 -11.45 11.94
CA PRO A 27 0.69 -12.59 11.65
C PRO A 27 -0.77 -12.19 11.36
N TYR A 28 -1.24 -11.09 11.95
CA TYR A 28 -2.58 -10.56 11.68
C TYR A 28 -2.80 -10.13 10.21
N MET A 29 -1.74 -9.95 9.42
CA MET A 29 -1.83 -9.57 8.00
C MET A 29 -2.36 -10.69 7.10
N VAL A 30 -2.37 -11.95 7.54
CA VAL A 30 -2.85 -13.10 6.73
C VAL A 30 -4.24 -12.84 6.15
N SER A 31 -5.12 -12.21 6.92
CA SER A 31 -6.50 -11.92 6.51
C SER A 31 -6.66 -10.69 5.61
N TYR A 32 -5.56 -9.99 5.26
CA TYR A 32 -5.58 -8.72 4.54
C TYR A 32 -4.86 -8.77 3.18
N TYR A 33 -4.69 -9.95 2.60
CA TYR A 33 -4.00 -10.11 1.32
C TYR A 33 -4.72 -9.36 0.19
N GLN A 34 -6.03 -9.58 0.07
CA GLN A 34 -6.86 -8.95 -0.96
C GLN A 34 -6.96 -7.44 -0.74
N GLU A 35 -7.12 -7.01 0.51
CA GLU A 35 -7.15 -5.60 0.89
C GLU A 35 -5.81 -4.92 0.62
N THR A 36 -4.69 -5.65 0.67
CA THR A 36 -3.36 -5.11 0.31
C THR A 36 -3.28 -4.79 -1.18
N LEU A 37 -3.78 -5.68 -2.04
CA LEU A 37 -3.86 -5.42 -3.48
C LEU A 37 -4.85 -4.29 -3.78
N GLN A 38 -6.03 -4.35 -3.16
CA GLN A 38 -7.06 -3.31 -3.28
C GLN A 38 -6.54 -1.94 -2.85
N ALA A 39 -5.74 -1.86 -1.79
CA ALA A 39 -5.17 -0.59 -1.34
C ALA A 39 -4.24 0.03 -2.40
N ILE A 40 -3.56 -0.79 -3.21
CA ILE A 40 -2.70 -0.30 -4.29
C ILE A 40 -3.55 0.23 -5.45
N GLU A 41 -4.57 -0.54 -5.85
CA GLU A 41 -5.43 -0.21 -7.00
C GLU A 41 -6.42 0.92 -6.74
N ASN A 42 -7.07 0.85 -5.59
CA ASN A 42 -8.16 1.73 -5.19
C ASN A 42 -7.96 2.23 -3.76
N PRO A 43 -6.87 2.96 -3.47
CA PRO A 43 -6.64 3.53 -2.15
C PRO A 43 -7.72 4.55 -1.79
N THR A 44 -7.93 4.76 -0.49
CA THR A 44 -8.63 5.95 0.02
C THR A 44 -7.75 7.19 -0.10
N TRP A 45 -6.46 7.07 0.20
CA TRP A 45 -5.45 8.12 0.01
C TRP A 45 -4.11 7.51 -0.37
N VAL A 46 -3.28 8.27 -1.08
CA VAL A 46 -1.85 7.98 -1.21
C VAL A 46 -1.07 9.04 -0.48
N LEU A 47 -0.14 8.62 0.37
CA LEU A 47 0.74 9.50 1.13
C LEU A 47 2.16 9.40 0.61
N ARG A 48 2.90 10.51 0.70
CA ARG A 48 4.35 10.52 0.47
C ARG A 48 5.07 9.79 1.61
N GLY A 49 5.77 8.71 1.28
CA GLY A 49 6.66 7.98 2.17
C GLY A 49 8.06 8.60 2.27
N TYR A 50 9.02 7.80 2.73
CA TYR A 50 10.45 8.17 2.76
C TYR A 50 11.20 7.52 1.59
N ALA A 51 12.32 8.12 1.16
CA ALA A 51 13.19 7.59 0.11
C ALA A 51 12.46 7.25 -1.22
N GLY A 52 11.49 8.09 -1.61
CA GLY A 52 10.72 7.91 -2.85
C GLY A 52 9.64 6.84 -2.78
N ALA A 53 9.35 6.26 -1.60
CA ALA A 53 8.22 5.36 -1.43
C ALA A 53 6.88 6.12 -1.38
N LEU A 54 5.82 5.43 -1.77
CA LEU A 54 4.44 5.83 -1.61
C LEU A 54 3.77 4.93 -0.57
N ILE A 55 2.74 5.47 0.08
CA ILE A 55 1.95 4.72 1.07
C ILE A 55 0.49 4.80 0.62
N ALA A 56 0.00 3.71 0.04
CA ALA A 56 -1.42 3.50 -0.20
C ALA A 56 -2.12 3.29 1.14
N VAL A 57 -3.20 4.01 1.38
CA VAL A 57 -4.01 3.88 2.58
C VAL A 57 -5.43 3.51 2.19
N LEU A 58 -5.88 2.36 2.66
CA LEU A 58 -7.26 1.87 2.51
C LEU A 58 -7.98 1.98 3.84
N SER A 59 -9.12 2.67 3.88
CA SER A 59 -9.98 2.70 5.06
C SER A 59 -10.79 1.41 5.17
N LEU A 60 -10.62 0.70 6.28
CA LEU A 60 -11.35 -0.53 6.58
C LEU A 60 -12.60 -0.27 7.45
N GLY A 61 -12.95 1.00 7.67
CA GLY A 61 -13.98 1.42 8.60
C GLY A 61 -13.54 1.43 10.07
N ARG A 62 -14.39 1.97 10.95
CA ARG A 62 -14.18 2.08 12.42
C ARG A 62 -12.84 2.72 12.84
N GLY A 63 -12.30 3.62 12.00
CA GLY A 63 -11.01 4.25 12.25
C GLY A 63 -9.80 3.32 12.12
N SER A 64 -9.96 2.18 11.42
CA SER A 64 -8.86 1.28 11.04
C SER A 64 -8.46 1.56 9.59
N TYR A 65 -7.15 1.62 9.35
CA TYR A 65 -6.59 1.91 8.03
C TYR A 65 -5.47 0.93 7.73
N LEU A 66 -5.57 0.28 6.57
CA LEU A 66 -4.49 -0.53 6.02
C LEU A 66 -3.52 0.40 5.28
N HIS A 67 -2.26 0.39 5.71
CA HIS A 67 -1.18 1.11 5.07
C HIS A 67 -0.33 0.11 4.28
N VAL A 68 -0.21 0.33 2.98
CA VAL A 68 0.64 -0.44 2.08
C VAL A 68 1.74 0.47 1.56
N VAL A 69 2.96 0.20 1.97
CA VAL A 69 4.15 0.93 1.54
C VAL A 69 4.69 0.23 0.29
N TYR A 70 4.78 0.95 -0.81
CA TYR A 70 5.31 0.44 -2.06
C TYR A 70 6.22 1.49 -2.71
N ARG A 71 7.02 1.06 -3.68
CA ARG A 71 7.86 1.94 -4.48
C ARG A 71 7.66 1.66 -5.95
N GLU A 72 7.48 2.73 -6.70
CA GLU A 72 7.53 2.73 -8.16
C GLU A 72 9.00 2.92 -8.57
N LEU A 73 9.55 1.98 -9.33
CA LEU A 73 10.92 2.06 -9.86
C LEU A 73 10.94 2.75 -11.24
N GLY A 74 9.82 2.71 -11.94
CA GLY A 74 9.59 3.37 -13.21
C GLY A 74 8.17 3.07 -13.73
N PRO A 75 7.84 3.42 -14.98
CA PRO A 75 6.49 3.23 -15.52
C PRO A 75 6.01 1.77 -15.59
N GLY A 76 6.93 0.81 -15.57
CA GLY A 76 6.64 -0.62 -15.77
C GLY A 76 7.07 -1.54 -14.63
N ASP A 77 7.56 -1.01 -13.51
CA ASP A 77 7.94 -1.84 -12.36
C ASP A 77 7.82 -1.09 -11.04
N GLY A 78 7.42 -1.82 -10.02
CA GLY A 78 7.30 -1.38 -8.65
C GLY A 78 7.07 -2.59 -7.75
N PHE A 79 7.28 -2.42 -6.45
CA PHE A 79 7.18 -3.52 -5.50
C PHE A 79 6.67 -3.06 -4.14
N VAL A 80 6.02 -3.98 -3.43
CA VAL A 80 5.57 -3.76 -2.05
C VAL A 80 6.75 -3.88 -1.08
N LEU A 81 6.95 -2.85 -0.27
CA LEU A 81 7.92 -2.88 0.83
C LEU A 81 7.29 -3.50 2.07
N THR A 82 6.13 -3.06 2.52
CA THR A 82 5.51 -3.62 3.72
C THR A 82 4.04 -3.22 3.78
N ALA A 83 3.25 -3.92 4.59
CA ALA A 83 1.88 -3.56 4.87
C ALA A 83 1.58 -3.72 6.36
N PHE A 84 0.73 -2.85 6.90
CA PHE A 84 0.34 -2.88 8.32
C PHE A 84 -0.94 -2.09 8.58
N LEU A 85 -1.62 -2.40 9.68
CA LEU A 85 -2.77 -1.66 10.16
C LEU A 85 -2.36 -0.50 11.07
N SER A 86 -3.03 0.64 10.93
CA SER A 86 -2.87 1.81 11.80
C SER A 86 -4.21 2.51 11.99
N ARG A 87 -4.38 3.16 13.13
CA ARG A 87 -5.54 4.04 13.40
C ARG A 87 -5.30 5.50 13.00
N LYS A 88 -4.07 5.84 12.61
CA LYS A 88 -3.64 7.20 12.32
C LYS A 88 -3.21 7.30 10.86
N VAL A 89 -3.66 8.38 10.21
CA VAL A 89 -3.25 8.77 8.86
C VAL A 89 -2.66 10.17 8.93
N ASN A 90 -1.44 10.35 8.41
CA ASN A 90 -0.83 11.67 8.37
C ASN A 90 -1.36 12.48 7.17
N ARG A 91 -2.44 13.21 7.41
CA ARG A 91 -3.15 13.97 6.36
C ARG A 91 -2.29 15.03 5.67
N ARG A 92 -1.21 15.52 6.30
CA ARG A 92 -0.28 16.49 5.70
C ARG A 92 0.60 15.89 4.61
N LYS A 93 0.73 14.56 4.57
CA LYS A 93 1.55 13.84 3.57
C LYS A 93 0.71 13.31 2.41
N ILE A 94 -0.60 13.54 2.39
CA ILE A 94 -1.47 13.08 1.31
C ILE A 94 -1.04 13.78 0.01
N VAL A 95 -0.74 12.99 -1.00
CA VAL A 95 -0.42 13.42 -2.36
C VAL A 95 -1.49 13.04 -3.37
N TRP A 96 -2.38 12.11 -3.02
CA TRP A 96 -3.55 11.75 -3.82
C TRP A 96 -4.77 11.43 -2.94
N PRO A 97 -6.00 11.82 -3.31
CA PRO A 97 -6.36 12.53 -4.54
C PRO A 97 -5.83 13.97 -4.54
N GLU A 98 -5.41 14.47 -5.70
CA GLU A 98 -5.07 15.88 -5.86
C GLU A 98 -6.29 16.71 -5.45
N ARG A 99 -6.10 17.62 -4.49
CA ARG A 99 -7.13 18.60 -4.18
C ARG A 99 -7.23 19.51 -5.39
N SER A 100 -8.30 19.36 -6.17
CA SER A 100 -8.73 20.32 -7.18
C SER A 100 -8.92 21.70 -6.56
#